data_AF-A0A1V8YGW8-F1
#
_entry.id   AF-A0A1V8YGW8-F1
#
_cell.length_a   1.000
_cell.length_b   1.000
_cell.length_c   1.000
_cell.angle_alpha   90.00
_cell.angle_beta   90.00
_cell.angle_gamma   90.00
#
_symmetry.space_group_name_H-M   'P 1'
#
loop_
_entity.id
_entity.type
_entity.pdbx_description
1 polymer ?
#
loop_
_entity_poly.entity_id
_entity_poly.type
_entity_poly.pdbx_seq_one_letter_code
_entity_poly.pdbx_strand_id
1 'polypeptide(L)'
;MNNDEFSRKLVTVLLVCWPALLKKIEMSKQISALIVTNSKEYASYIIEKLELYLGSRYRFVVNSTPLVTEQLVHKEKYDCIVSNTMLNKQFNIPIFGISIYPKSREIQNLIFFYQQKK
;
A
#
# COMPACT_ATOMS: atom_id res chain seq x y z
N MET A 1 8.39 -42.48 6.17
CA MET A 1 8.12 -41.12 5.64
C MET A 1 8.83 -40.15 6.57
N ASN A 2 9.80 -39.38 6.07
CA ASN A 2 10.56 -38.44 6.92
C ASN A 2 9.61 -37.37 7.46
N ASN A 3 9.75 -37.00 8.73
CA ASN A 3 8.89 -36.00 9.38
C ASN A 3 8.89 -34.65 8.64
N ASP A 4 9.97 -34.30 7.96
CA ASP A 4 10.06 -33.11 7.12
C ASP A 4 9.18 -33.18 5.87
N GLU A 5 9.08 -34.35 5.25
CA GLU A 5 8.26 -34.56 4.05
C GLU A 5 6.77 -34.51 4.42
N PHE A 6 6.42 -35.12 5.55
CA PHE A 6 5.06 -35.06 6.09
C PHE A 6 4.65 -33.64 6.45
N SER A 7 5.50 -32.91 7.18
CA SER A 7 5.26 -31.51 7.55
C SER A 7 5.07 -30.61 6.33
N ARG A 8 5.90 -30.76 5.30
CA ARG A 8 5.77 -29.98 4.05
C ARG A 8 4.46 -30.28 3.32
N LYS A 9 4.06 -31.55 3.21
CA LYS A 9 2.77 -31.92 2.62
C LYS A 9 1.60 -31.31 3.39
N LEU A 10 1.66 -31.35 4.72
CA LEU A 10 0.60 -30.84 5.58
C LEU A 10 0.48 -29.31 5.51
N VAL A 11 1.61 -28.58 5.49
CA VAL A 11 1.63 -27.12 5.26
C VAL A 11 1.07 -26.77 3.88
N THR A 12 1.46 -27.49 2.83
CA THR A 12 0.93 -27.26 1.48
C THR A 12 -0.58 -27.47 1.42
N VAL A 13 -1.09 -28.55 2.02
CA VAL A 13 -2.55 -28.80 2.11
C VAL A 13 -3.25 -27.69 2.88
N LEU A 14 -2.69 -27.21 3.99
CA LEU A 14 -3.26 -26.09 4.74
C LEU A 14 -3.31 -24.80 3.93
N LEU A 15 -2.27 -24.50 3.14
CA LEU A 15 -2.23 -23.31 2.29
C LEU A 15 -3.23 -23.42 1.12
N VAL A 16 -3.34 -24.59 0.49
CA VAL A 16 -4.23 -24.81 -0.67
C VAL A 16 -5.70 -24.88 -0.25
N CYS A 17 -5.99 -25.57 0.85
CA CYS A 17 -7.35 -25.82 1.31
C CYS A 17 -7.93 -24.71 2.20
N TRP A 18 -7.12 -23.70 2.59
CA TRP A 18 -7.58 -22.57 3.38
C TRP A 18 -7.29 -21.21 2.70
N PRO A 19 -8.02 -20.85 1.63
CA PRO A 19 -7.82 -19.58 0.92
C PRO A 19 -7.96 -18.34 1.81
N ALA A 20 -8.83 -18.41 2.83
CA ALA A 20 -9.01 -17.33 3.80
C ALA A 20 -7.76 -17.08 4.67
N LEU A 21 -6.92 -18.10 4.89
CA LEU A 21 -5.68 -18.00 5.67
C LEU A 21 -4.63 -17.28 4.83
N LEU A 22 -4.49 -17.66 3.55
CA LEU A 22 -3.64 -16.95 2.59
C LEU A 22 -4.03 -15.47 2.51
N LYS A 23 -5.32 -15.18 2.32
CA LYS A 23 -5.83 -13.80 2.29
C LYS A 23 -5.52 -13.04 3.59
N LYS A 24 -5.67 -13.67 4.75
CA LYS A 24 -5.39 -13.05 6.05
C LYS A 24 -3.89 -12.78 6.27
N ILE A 25 -3.03 -13.68 5.79
CA ILE A 25 -1.57 -13.49 5.80
C ILE A 25 -1.18 -12.33 4.89
N GLU A 26 -1.72 -12.26 3.67
CA GLU A 26 -1.46 -11.15 2.74
C GLU A 26 -1.92 -9.80 3.30
N MET A 27 -3.10 -9.75 3.93
CA MET A 27 -3.63 -8.53 4.55
C MET A 27 -2.89 -8.10 5.82
N SER A 28 -2.05 -8.95 6.41
CA SER A 28 -1.30 -8.61 7.64
C SER A 28 -0.09 -7.69 7.40
N LYS A 29 0.41 -7.62 6.16
CA LYS A 29 1.58 -6.80 5.76
C LYS A 29 1.17 -5.76 4.71
N GLN A 30 0.26 -4.85 5.05
CA GLN A 30 -0.13 -3.75 4.16
C GLN A 30 0.66 -2.48 4.46
N ILE A 31 1.03 -1.76 3.41
CA ILE A 31 1.56 -0.39 3.51
C ILE A 31 0.38 0.57 3.62
N SER A 32 0.32 1.34 4.71
CA SER A 32 -0.68 2.38 4.92
C SER A 32 -0.25 3.65 4.17
N ALA A 33 -0.88 3.96 3.04
CA ALA A 33 -0.52 5.08 2.19
C ALA A 33 -1.56 6.19 2.23
N LEU A 34 -1.12 7.41 2.52
CA LEU A 34 -1.97 8.61 2.49
C LEU A 34 -2.04 9.18 1.07
N ILE A 35 -3.24 9.29 0.52
CA ILE A 35 -3.51 9.95 -0.75
C ILE A 35 -3.75 11.44 -0.51
N VAL A 36 -2.95 12.28 -1.16
CA VAL A 36 -3.05 13.74 -1.07
C VAL A 36 -3.25 14.30 -2.46
N THR A 37 -4.47 14.78 -2.72
CA THR A 37 -4.88 15.28 -4.03
C THR A 37 -5.57 16.63 -3.92
N ASN A 38 -5.67 17.32 -5.06
CA ASN A 38 -6.41 18.57 -5.21
C ASN A 38 -7.93 18.37 -5.46
N SER A 39 -8.39 17.15 -5.74
CA SER A 39 -9.79 16.82 -6.02
C SER A 39 -10.17 15.48 -5.38
N LYS A 40 -11.41 15.41 -4.87
CA LYS A 40 -11.99 14.20 -4.30
C LYS A 40 -12.30 13.16 -5.39
N GLU A 41 -12.81 13.61 -6.52
CA GLU A 41 -13.09 12.77 -7.69
C GLU A 41 -11.81 12.12 -8.20
N TYR A 42 -10.72 12.89 -8.26
CA TYR A 42 -9.41 12.37 -8.62
C TYR A 42 -8.87 11.38 -7.58
N ALA A 43 -9.14 11.59 -6.28
CA ALA A 43 -8.74 10.66 -5.22
C ALA A 43 -9.36 9.27 -5.42
N SER A 44 -10.65 9.19 -5.75
CA SER A 44 -11.31 7.91 -6.02
C SER A 44 -10.72 7.21 -7.25
N TYR A 45 -10.54 7.96 -8.34
CA TYR A 45 -9.94 7.45 -9.58
C TYR A 45 -8.53 6.89 -9.35
N ILE A 46 -7.67 7.64 -8.64
CA ILE A 46 -6.27 7.25 -8.46
C ILE A 46 -6.16 6.02 -7.55
N ILE A 47 -7.02 5.91 -6.53
CA ILE A 47 -7.08 4.73 -5.66
C ILE A 47 -7.43 3.49 -6.47
N GLU A 48 -8.50 3.54 -7.28
CA GLU A 48 -8.91 2.40 -8.09
C GLU A 48 -7.79 1.95 -9.03
N LYS A 49 -7.09 2.90 -9.66
CA LYS A 49 -5.92 2.59 -10.50
C LYS A 49 -4.76 1.99 -9.72
N LEU A 50 -4.43 2.54 -8.55
CA LEU A 50 -3.35 2.02 -7.73
C LEU A 50 -3.66 0.64 -7.17
N GLU A 51 -4.91 0.37 -6.78
CA GLU A 51 -5.36 -0.94 -6.32
C GLU A 51 -5.28 -2.00 -7.42
N LEU A 52 -5.57 -1.65 -8.67
CA LEU A 52 -5.39 -2.58 -9.80
C LEU A 52 -3.94 -3.06 -9.96
N TYR A 53 -2.96 -2.19 -9.74
CA TYR A 53 -1.53 -2.54 -9.90
C TYR A 53 -0.90 -3.09 -8.62
N LEU A 54 -1.28 -2.55 -7.46
CA LEU A 54 -0.64 -2.83 -6.17
C LEU A 54 -1.41 -3.87 -5.38
N GLY A 55 -2.69 -4.08 -5.66
CA GLY A 55 -3.55 -5.06 -5.02
C GLY A 55 -3.64 -4.86 -3.50
N SER A 56 -3.76 -5.97 -2.79
CA SER A 56 -3.85 -6.00 -1.33
C SER A 56 -2.56 -5.59 -0.60
N ARG A 57 -1.50 -5.18 -1.29
CA ARG A 57 -0.22 -4.76 -0.67
C ARG A 57 -0.31 -3.39 0.00
N TYR A 58 -1.27 -2.57 -0.42
CA TYR A 58 -1.46 -1.21 0.06
C TYR A 58 -2.86 -1.04 0.63
N ARG A 59 -2.96 -0.18 1.64
CA ARG A 59 -4.20 0.39 2.13
C ARG A 59 -4.16 1.89 1.90
N PHE A 60 -4.95 2.37 0.95
CA PHE A 60 -5.03 3.79 0.63
C PHE A 60 -6.03 4.51 1.52
N VAL A 61 -5.66 5.67 2.05
CA VAL A 61 -6.55 6.53 2.83
C VAL A 61 -6.53 7.93 2.24
N VAL A 62 -7.71 8.50 1.97
CA VAL A 62 -7.84 9.86 1.44
C VAL A 62 -7.92 10.84 2.59
N ASN A 63 -7.06 11.85 2.61
CA ASN A 63 -7.29 12.99 3.48
C ASN A 63 -8.30 13.94 2.82
N SER A 64 -9.44 14.16 3.49
CA SER A 64 -10.45 15.13 3.04
C SER A 64 -10.09 16.58 3.39
N THR A 65 -9.07 16.78 4.23
CA THR A 65 -8.61 18.13 4.61
C THR A 65 -7.53 18.64 3.65
N PRO A 66 -7.65 19.89 3.17
CA PRO A 66 -6.71 20.46 2.19
C PRO A 66 -5.31 20.71 2.76
N LEU A 67 -5.16 20.68 4.09
CA LEU A 67 -3.89 20.90 4.77
C LEU A 67 -3.40 19.58 5.41
N VAL A 68 -2.44 18.93 4.77
CA VAL A 68 -1.75 17.78 5.38
C VAL A 68 -0.77 18.33 6.42
N THR A 69 -1.00 18.02 7.69
CA THR A 69 -0.11 18.37 8.79
C THR A 69 0.69 17.14 9.23
N GLU A 70 1.92 17.34 9.69
CA GLU A 70 2.74 16.28 10.26
C GLU A 70 2.04 15.57 11.43
N GLN A 71 1.23 16.30 12.21
CA GLN A 71 0.45 15.73 13.30
C GLN A 71 -0.57 14.69 12.81
N LEU A 72 -1.21 14.92 11.66
CA LEU A 72 -2.13 13.95 11.06
C LEU A 72 -1.37 12.71 10.59
N VAL A 73 -0.22 12.93 9.95
CA VAL A 73 0.64 11.85 9.47
C VAL A 73 1.16 10.97 10.61
N HIS A 74 1.60 11.58 11.71
CA HIS A 74 2.11 10.88 12.88
C HIS A 74 1.01 10.19 13.69
N LYS A 75 -0.16 10.81 13.83
CA LYS A 75 -1.29 10.23 14.58
C LYS A 75 -1.80 8.94 13.94
N GLU A 76 -1.87 8.91 12.61
CA GLU A 76 -2.43 7.77 11.86
C GLU A 76 -1.38 6.76 11.37
N LYS A 77 -0.10 7.00 11.68
CA LYS A 77 1.03 6.09 11.41
C LYS A 77 1.09 5.64 9.95
N TYR A 78 0.97 6.57 9.01
CA TYR A 78 1.15 6.27 7.60
C TYR A 78 2.60 5.87 7.30
N ASP A 79 2.76 4.90 6.40
CA ASP A 79 4.06 4.42 5.94
C ASP A 79 4.64 5.31 4.82
N CYS A 80 3.77 5.89 3.99
CA CYS A 80 4.14 6.81 2.92
C CYS A 80 2.99 7.75 2.54
N ILE A 81 3.33 8.78 1.78
CA ILE A 81 2.38 9.71 1.14
C ILE A 81 2.46 9.50 -0.36
N VAL A 82 1.32 9.47 -1.03
CA VAL A 82 1.21 9.49 -2.50
C VAL A 82 0.45 10.75 -2.89
N SER A 83 1.06 11.59 -3.73
CA SER A 83 0.48 12.89 -4.05
C SER A 83 0.69 13.29 -5.51
N ASN A 84 -0.31 13.93 -6.10
CA ASN A 84 -0.20 14.58 -7.40
C ASN A 84 0.14 16.08 -7.32
N THR A 85 0.31 16.61 -6.11
CA THR A 85 0.66 18.00 -5.86
C THR A 85 1.98 18.12 -5.12
N MET A 86 2.63 19.26 -5.27
CA MET A 86 3.81 19.58 -4.47
C MET A 86 3.39 19.81 -3.03
N LEU A 87 4.04 19.12 -2.10
CA LEU A 87 3.86 19.32 -0.67
C LEU A 87 4.95 20.27 -0.18
N ASN A 88 4.54 21.44 0.30
CA ASN A 88 5.46 22.49 0.77
C ASN A 88 6.08 22.19 2.14
N LYS A 89 5.73 21.06 2.76
CA LYS A 89 6.25 20.62 4.06
C LYS A 89 7.09 19.37 3.90
N GLN A 90 8.15 19.29 4.70
CA GLN A 90 9.03 18.14 4.76
C GLN A 90 8.45 17.14 5.75
N PHE A 91 8.08 15.95 5.28
CA PHE A 91 7.53 14.89 6.13
C PHE A 91 8.62 13.86 6.45
N ASN A 92 8.56 13.27 7.65
CA ASN A 92 9.46 12.19 8.08
C ASN A 92 9.17 10.83 7.43
N ILE A 93 8.21 10.77 6.50
CA ILE A 93 7.85 9.56 5.75
C ILE A 93 8.03 9.83 4.25
N PRO A 94 8.37 8.81 3.45
CA PRO A 94 8.60 8.98 2.02
C PRO A 94 7.35 9.48 1.30
N ILE A 95 7.59 10.39 0.35
CA ILE A 95 6.56 11.01 -0.48
C ILE A 95 6.78 10.54 -1.91
N PHE A 96 5.75 9.97 -2.51
CA PHE A 96 5.74 9.53 -3.90
C PHE A 96 4.88 10.49 -4.72
N GLY A 97 5.52 11.23 -5.61
CA GLY A 97 4.84 12.01 -6.64
C GLY A 97 4.18 11.07 -7.65
N ILE A 98 2.90 11.29 -7.95
CA ILE A 98 2.16 10.55 -8.97
C ILE A 98 1.54 11.49 -10.00
N SER A 99 1.68 11.10 -11.27
CA SER A 99 1.04 11.81 -12.37
C SER A 99 -0.48 11.59 -12.34
N ILE A 100 -1.24 12.47 -13.00
CA ILE A 100 -2.70 12.33 -13.16
C ILE A 100 -3.04 10.92 -13.67
N TYR A 101 -2.31 10.46 -14.68
CA TYR A 101 -2.28 9.06 -15.10
C TYR A 101 -0.98 8.42 -14.61
N PRO A 102 -1.04 7.42 -13.70
CA PRO A 102 0.16 6.76 -13.19
C PRO A 102 1.02 6.18 -14.29
N LYS A 103 2.28 6.58 -14.32
CA LYS A 103 3.27 6.02 -15.24
C LYS A 103 3.85 4.74 -14.64
N SER A 104 4.34 3.84 -15.49
CA SER A 104 4.93 2.58 -15.05
C SER A 104 6.05 2.77 -14.02
N ARG A 105 6.88 3.81 -14.17
CA ARG A 105 7.95 4.15 -13.20
C ARG A 105 7.40 4.46 -11.81
N GLU A 106 6.31 5.22 -11.72
CA GLU A 106 5.70 5.63 -10.44
C GLU A 106 5.13 4.41 -9.71
N ILE A 107 4.48 3.50 -10.45
CA ILE A 107 4.00 2.22 -9.92
C ILE A 107 5.16 1.34 -9.45
N GLN A 108 6.24 1.24 -10.22
CA GLN A 108 7.42 0.46 -9.85
C GLN A 108 8.10 0.98 -8.58
N ASN A 109 8.14 2.31 -8.38
CA ASN A 109 8.67 2.89 -7.14
C ASN A 109 7.87 2.43 -5.91
N LEU A 110 6.54 2.37 -6.02
CA LEU A 110 5.68 1.86 -4.94
C LEU A 110 5.91 0.35 -4.73
N ILE A 111 5.99 -0.45 -5.78
CA ILE A 111 6.30 -1.89 -5.66
C ILE A 111 7.64 -2.11 -4.95
N PHE A 112 8.67 -1.35 -5.32
CA PHE A 112 10.00 -1.44 -4.72
C PHE A 112 9.98 -1.03 -3.25
N PHE A 113 9.25 0.03 -2.89
CA PHE A 113 9.08 0.45 -1.50
C PHE A 113 8.44 -0.65 -0.64
N TYR A 114 7.39 -1.30 -1.15
CA TYR A 114 6.76 -2.44 -0.49
C TYR A 114 7.76 -3.59 -0.25
N GLN A 115 8.61 -3.88 -1.23
CA GLN A 115 9.61 -4.96 -1.13
C GLN A 115 10.69 -4.66 -0.09
N GLN A 116 11.13 -3.40 0.05
CA GLN A 116 12.13 -3.01 1.04
C GLN A 116 11.62 -3.05 2.48
N LYS A 117 10.32 -2.85 2.69
CA LYS A 117 9.67 -2.95 4.01
C LYS A 117 9.40 -4.39 4.46
N LYS A 118 9.71 -5.39 3.63
CA LYS A 118 9.33 -6.79 3.85
C LYS A 118 10.32 -7.54 4.72
#